data_AF-A0A662VEJ9-F1
#
_entry.id   AF-A0A662VEJ9-F1
#
_cell.length_a   1.000
_cell.length_b   1.000
_cell.length_c   1.000
_cell.angle_alpha   90.00
_cell.angle_beta   90.00
_cell.angle_gamma   90.00
#
_symmetry.space_group_name_H-M   'P 1'
#
loop_
_entity.id
_entity.type
_entity.pdbx_description
1 polymer ?
#
loop_
_entity_poly.entity_id
_entity_poly.type
_entity_poly.pdbx_seq_one_letter_code
_entity_poly.pdbx_strand_id
1 'polypeptide(L)' 'MVKTNYKDRKEFLERAIVKIVGSAAIIITERGSRAIAPISQLCEIAKRLCLDLENYDCEKMQVKSKYESGDREIK' A
#
# COMPACT_ATOMS: atom_id res chain seq x y z
N MET A 1 -17.91 3.40 15.59
CA MET A 1 -16.57 3.28 14.97
C MET A 1 -16.69 2.45 13.71
N VAL A 2 -16.66 3.06 12.54
CA VAL A 2 -16.76 2.33 11.26
C VAL A 2 -15.39 1.71 10.98
N LYS A 3 -15.25 0.40 11.22
CA LYS A 3 -14.12 -0.38 10.73
C LYS A 3 -14.33 -0.55 9.22
N THR A 4 -13.82 0.37 8.41
CA THR A 4 -13.84 0.25 6.95
C THR A 4 -12.91 -0.89 6.53
N ASN A 5 -13.50 -2.05 6.28
CA ASN A 5 -12.81 -3.22 5.78
C ASN A 5 -12.52 -3.00 4.28
N TYR A 6 -11.32 -2.53 3.95
CA TYR A 6 -10.87 -2.18 2.59
C TYR A 6 -10.96 -3.36 1.59
N LYS A 7 -11.12 -4.59 2.06
CA LYS A 7 -11.20 -5.78 1.21
C LYS A 7 -12.50 -5.88 0.38
N ASP A 8 -13.56 -5.17 0.76
CA ASP A 8 -14.89 -5.34 0.15
C ASP A 8 -15.18 -4.34 -0.99
N ARG A 9 -14.31 -3.34 -1.22
CA ARG A 9 -14.52 -2.28 -2.24
C ARG A 9 -13.51 -2.30 -3.38
N LYS A 10 -13.11 -3.49 -3.84
CA LYS A 10 -12.25 -3.63 -5.03
C LYS A 10 -12.85 -2.99 -6.29
N GLU A 11 -14.17 -2.82 -6.33
CA GLU A 11 -14.88 -2.19 -7.46
C GLU A 11 -14.59 -0.69 -7.66
N PHE A 12 -13.99 -0.01 -6.67
CA PHE A 12 -13.70 1.44 -6.74
C PHE A 12 -12.22 1.79 -6.62
N LEU A 13 -11.32 0.80 -6.59
CA LEU A 13 -9.88 1.07 -6.54
C LEU A 13 -9.39 1.49 -7.92
N GLU A 14 -8.69 2.62 -7.97
CA GLU A 14 -8.02 3.05 -9.21
C GLU A 14 -6.79 2.17 -9.42
N ARG A 15 -6.64 1.63 -10.64
CA ARG A 15 -5.50 0.78 -10.98
C ARG A 15 -4.24 1.62 -11.10
N ALA A 16 -3.13 1.08 -10.63
CA ALA A 16 -1.83 1.71 -10.76
C ALA A 16 -0.71 0.71 -11.02
N ILE A 17 0.27 1.16 -11.79
CA ILE A 17 1.52 0.45 -12.08
C ILE A 17 2.64 1.13 -11.30
N VAL A 18 3.51 0.33 -10.71
CA VAL A 18 4.69 0.80 -9.98
C VAL A 18 5.94 0.56 -10.82
N LYS A 19 6.79 1.58 -10.92
CA LYS A 19 8.15 1.49 -11.46
C LYS A 19 9.16 1.80 -10.37
N ILE A 20 10.03 0.83 -10.07
CA ILE A 20 11.09 1.01 -9.09
C ILE A 20 12.33 1.62 -9.76
N VAL A 21 12.85 2.70 -9.17
CA VAL A 21 14.07 3.38 -9.62
C VAL A 21 14.93 3.66 -8.39
N GLY A 22 15.96 2.85 -8.18
CA GLY A 22 16.81 2.92 -6.99
C GLY A 22 16.01 2.67 -5.70
N SER A 23 16.00 3.64 -4.79
CA SER A 23 15.24 3.60 -3.53
C SER A 23 13.83 4.23 -3.62
N ALA A 24 13.43 4.68 -4.81
CA ALA A 24 12.14 5.30 -5.06
C ALA A 24 11.24 4.39 -5.91
N ALA A 25 9.95 4.53 -5.70
CA ALA A 25 8.88 3.94 -6.47
C ALA A 25 8.09 5.06 -7.17
N ILE A 26 7.89 4.91 -8.46
CA ILE A 26 7.04 5.78 -9.27
C ILE A 26 5.72 5.06 -9.45
N ILE A 27 4.65 5.62 -8.91
CA ILE A 27 3.28 5.12 -9.03
C ILE A 27 2.66 5.84 -10.23
N ILE A 28 2.10 5.08 -11.17
CA ILE A 28 1.44 5.59 -12.36
C ILE A 28 0.02 5.05 -12.34
N THR A 29 -0.97 5.91 -12.15
CA THR A 29 -2.37 5.48 -12.14
C THR A 29 -2.91 5.32 -13.57
N GLU A 30 -4.00 4.58 -13.73
CA GLU A 30 -4.66 4.40 -15.03
C GLU A 30 -5.14 5.72 -15.65
N ARG A 31 -5.42 6.74 -14.83
CA ARG A 31 -5.75 8.11 -15.28
C ARG A 31 -4.54 8.93 -15.70
N GLY A 32 -3.34 8.36 -15.65
CA GLY A 32 -2.09 9.00 -16.04
C GLY A 32 -1.45 9.87 -14.95
N SER A 33 -2.01 9.90 -13.74
CA SER A 33 -1.41 10.59 -12.60
C SER A 33 -0.11 9.90 -12.19
N ARG A 34 0.88 10.68 -11.75
CA ARG A 34 2.19 10.16 -11.36
C ARG A 34 2.56 10.66 -9.96
N ALA A 35 2.97 9.74 -9.11
CA ALA A 35 3.50 10.05 -7.77
C ALA A 35 4.84 9.36 -7.58
N ILE A 36 5.76 10.04 -6.88
CA ILE A 36 7.05 9.47 -6.49
C ILE A 36 7.00 9.27 -4.98
N ALA A 37 7.27 8.04 -4.55
CA ALA A 37 7.25 7.65 -3.16
C ALA A 37 8.52 6.85 -2.79
N PRO A 38 9.00 6.91 -1.55
CA PRO A 38 9.97 5.94 -1.06
C PRO A 38 9.38 4.53 -1.13
N ILE A 39 10.19 3.53 -1.53
CA ILE A 39 9.74 2.12 -1.60
C ILE A 39 9.20 1.65 -0.25
N SER A 40 9.81 2.08 0.85
CA SER A 40 9.39 1.75 2.22
C SER A 40 7.99 2.24 2.58
N GLN A 41 7.49 3.28 1.91
CA GLN A 41 6.17 3.87 2.16
C GLN A 41 5.16 3.61 1.03
N LEU A 42 5.59 3.00 -0.07
CA LEU A 42 4.77 2.74 -1.26
C LEU A 42 3.42 2.10 -0.91
N CYS A 43 3.44 1.04 -0.11
CA CYS A 43 2.24 0.30 0.26
C CYS A 43 1.30 1.09 1.17
N GLU A 44 1.85 1.88 2.08
CA GLU A 44 1.06 2.75 2.94
C GLU A 44 0.38 3.86 2.12
N ILE A 45 1.12 4.45 1.19
CA ILE A 45 0.62 5.48 0.27
C ILE A 45 -0.45 4.89 -0.65
N ALA A 46 -0.22 3.73 -1.25
CA ALA A 46 -1.21 3.06 -2.10
C ALA A 46 -2.52 2.77 -1.34
N LYS A 47 -2.42 2.31 -0.09
CA LYS A 47 -3.59 2.06 0.77
C LYS A 47 -4.34 3.35 1.10
N ARG A 48 -3.63 4.44 1.42
CA ARG A 48 -4.24 5.76 1.70
C ARG A 48 -4.92 6.36 0.47
N LEU A 49 -4.35 6.14 -0.70
CA LEU A 49 -4.85 6.64 -1.98
C LEU A 49 -5.84 5.69 -2.65
N CYS A 50 -6.20 4.56 -2.01
CA CYS A 50 -7.12 3.56 -2.58
C CYS A 50 -6.67 3.06 -3.98
N LEU A 51 -5.39 2.76 -4.13
CA LEU A 51 -4.81 2.26 -5.38
C LEU A 51 -4.69 0.73 -5.36
N ASP A 52 -5.05 0.10 -6.48
CA ASP A 52 -4.76 -1.32 -6.74
C ASP A 52 -3.48 -1.44 -7.56
N LEU A 53 -2.40 -1.89 -6.92
CA LEU A 53 -1.08 -1.99 -7.54
C LEU A 53 -0.99 -3.29 -8.37
N GLU A 54 -1.22 -3.20 -9.68
CA GLU A 54 -1.35 -4.40 -10.54
C GLU A 54 -0.07 -5.24 -10.63
N ASN A 55 1.09 -4.58 -10.59
CA ASN A 55 2.39 -5.21 -10.77
C ASN A 55 3.27 -5.21 -9.51
N TYR A 56 2.70 -4.85 -8.35
CA TYR A 56 3.46 -4.75 -7.11
C TYR A 56 2.66 -5.31 -5.93
N ASP A 57 3.17 -6.38 -5.34
CA ASP A 57 2.54 -7.06 -4.21
C ASP A 57 3.12 -6.55 -2.88
N CYS A 58 2.28 -5.84 -2.13
CA CYS A 58 2.64 -5.31 -0.83
C CYS A 58 2.83 -6.38 0.26
N GLU A 59 2.23 -7.56 0.13
CA GLU A 59 2.37 -8.63 1.12
C GLU A 59 3.73 -9.32 0.99
N LYS A 60 4.27 -9.44 -0.22
CA LYS A 60 5.60 -10.04 -0.46
C LYS A 60 6.75 -9.16 0.01
N MET A 61 6.54 -7.85 0.16
CA MET A 61 7.56 -6.91 0.65
C MET A 61 7.60 -6.78 2.18
N GLN A 62 6.60 -7.31 2.91
CA GLN A 62 6.50 -7.18 4.38
C GLN A 62 7.46 -8.10 5.17
N VAL A 63 8.53 -8.59 4.57
CA VAL A 63 9.59 -9.27 5.31
C VAL A 63 10.47 -8.21 5.98
N LYS A 64 10.15 -7.95 7.26
CA LYS A 64 10.82 -7.08 8.26
C LYS A 64 10.27 -5.66 8.38
N SER A 65 9.10 -5.55 9.00
CA SER A 65 8.95 -4.56 10.07
C SER A 65 8.45 -5.28 11.31
N LYS A 66 9.39 -5.66 12.19
CA LYS A 66 9.07 -6.09 13.55
C LYS A 66 8.51 -4.87 14.30
N TYR A 67 7.20 -4.71 14.28
CA TYR A 67 6.48 -4.01 15.35
C TYR A 67 5.17 -4.75 15.57
N GLU A 68 5.26 -5.85 16.30
CA GLU A 68 4.16 -6.31 17.14
C GLU A 68 3.83 -5.16 18.10
N SER A 69 2.76 -4.42 17.79
CA SER A 69 2.01 -3.68 18.80
C SER A 69 1.45 -4.73 19.75
N GLY A 70 1.83 -4.62 21.02
CA GLY A 70 1.49 -5.59 22.03
C GLY A 70 0.02 -5.60 22.42
N ASP A 71 -0.39 -6.76 22.91
CA ASP A 71 -1.39 -6.87 23.97
C ASP A 71 -0.77 -7.78 25.04
N ARG A 72 -0.20 -7.16 26.08
CA ARG A 72 0.00 -7.85 27.36
C ARG A 72 -1.37 -7.89 28.01
N GLU A 73 -2.02 -9.05 27.98
CA GLU A 73 -3.11 -9.34 28.91
C GLU A 73 -2.55 -9.24 30.34
N ILE A 74 -2.99 -8.19 31.06
CA ILE A 74 -2.95 -8.16 32.52
C ILE A 74 -4.39 -8.40 32.97
N LYS A 75 -4.67 -9.63 33.41
CA LYS A 75 -5.51 -9.89 34.58
C LYS A 75 -5.35 -11.31 35.08
#